data_AF-A0A061IS85-F1
#
_entry.id   AF-A0A061IS85-F1
#
_cell.length_a   1.000
_cell.length_b   1.000
_cell.length_c   1.000
_cell.angle_alpha   90.00
_cell.angle_beta   90.00
_cell.angle_gamma   90.00
#
_symmetry.space_group_name_H-M   'P 1'
#
loop_
_entity.id
_entity.type
_entity.pdbx_description
1 polymer ?
#
loop_
_entity_poly.entity_id
_entity_poly.type
_entity_poly.pdbx_seq_one_letter_code
_entity_poly.pdbx_strand_id
1 'polypeptide(L)'
;MCRGGRMFAPTKIFRRWHRKINLHQKRFAVVSALAASSLPSLVMSRGHKIENVAEVPLVVEDSVQGYEKTKEAVAFLKAVGAIDDVNRVNDSREIRAGRGKMRNRRYVARRGPMLVMPDNKGTRAFRNIFGLDLANVNALNLLHLAPGGHVGRFIIWTKGAFEKLDSIFGTFTEASAVKKGFMLPAPMLTNTDVTRIMQSEEVRRVLKPKKLQPKKASRFTKPSNGIRNRRLRLRLNPFQKKESTMAKGLRNTKNRDARRKAKIVRVTKAKKAHASGAKKQ
;
A
#
# COMPACT_ATOMS: atom_id res chain seq x y z
N MET A 1 28.58 -9.14 39.47
CA MET A 1 29.19 -8.68 38.20
C MET A 1 30.43 -7.88 38.52
N CYS A 2 31.59 -8.23 37.96
CA CYS A 2 32.87 -7.60 38.32
C CYS A 2 33.43 -6.78 37.15
N ARG A 3 33.92 -5.57 37.43
CA ARG A 3 34.65 -4.76 36.44
C ARG A 3 35.97 -5.48 36.08
N GLY A 4 36.27 -5.61 34.79
CA GLY A 4 37.45 -6.36 34.31
C GLY A 4 37.28 -7.89 34.27
N GLY A 5 36.15 -8.43 34.73
CA GLY A 5 35.83 -9.86 34.64
C GLY A 5 35.34 -10.29 33.25
N ARG A 6 35.08 -11.58 33.08
CA ARG A 6 34.53 -12.14 31.83
C ARG A 6 33.10 -11.66 31.57
N MET A 7 32.75 -11.46 30.29
CA MET A 7 31.35 -11.22 29.90
C MET A 7 30.51 -12.49 30.03
N PHE A 8 29.23 -12.33 30.34
CA PHE A 8 28.24 -13.40 30.23
C PHE A 8 28.02 -13.74 28.75
N ALA A 9 27.93 -15.04 28.42
CA ALA A 9 27.79 -15.56 27.05
C ALA A 9 28.81 -14.96 26.05
N PRO A 10 30.13 -15.19 26.24
CA PRO A 10 31.15 -14.65 25.34
C PRO A 10 30.93 -15.13 23.91
N THR A 11 31.17 -14.24 22.94
CA THR A 11 30.99 -14.54 21.52
C THR A 11 31.86 -15.73 21.10
N LYS A 12 31.25 -16.67 20.37
CA LYS A 12 31.91 -17.88 19.90
C LYS A 12 32.04 -17.88 18.39
N ILE A 13 33.13 -18.45 17.90
CA ILE A 13 33.42 -18.57 16.46
C ILE A 13 32.39 -19.46 15.75
N PHE A 14 31.85 -20.47 16.43
CA PHE A 14 30.86 -21.42 15.90
C PHE A 14 29.42 -20.89 15.86
N ARG A 15 29.21 -19.58 16.00
CA ARG A 15 27.91 -18.96 15.73
C ARG A 15 27.48 -19.32 14.30
N ARG A 16 26.20 -19.62 14.09
CA ARG A 16 25.68 -19.87 12.73
C ARG A 16 25.66 -18.56 11.94
N TRP A 17 26.73 -18.28 11.18
CA TRP A 17 26.87 -17.08 10.34
C TRP A 17 26.15 -17.21 8.99
N HIS A 18 26.43 -18.30 8.29
CA HIS A 18 25.90 -18.55 6.95
C HIS A 18 24.44 -19.06 6.99
N ARG A 19 23.68 -18.74 5.96
CA ARG A 19 22.30 -19.20 5.75
C ARG A 19 22.18 -19.81 4.37
N LYS A 20 21.81 -21.09 4.31
CA LYS A 20 21.43 -21.76 3.06
C LYS A 20 20.02 -21.31 2.66
N ILE A 21 19.84 -21.02 1.38
CA ILE A 21 18.56 -20.66 0.77
C ILE A 21 18.40 -21.57 -0.44
N ASN A 22 17.18 -22.03 -0.69
CA ASN A 22 16.87 -22.93 -1.79
C ASN A 22 17.26 -22.32 -3.13
N LEU A 23 17.81 -23.15 -4.03
CA LEU A 23 18.32 -22.68 -5.32
C LEU A 23 17.22 -22.04 -6.16
N HIS A 24 16.05 -22.67 -6.24
CA HIS A 24 14.89 -22.14 -6.95
C HIS A 24 14.46 -20.77 -6.40
N GLN A 25 14.42 -20.62 -5.07
CA GLN A 25 14.04 -19.36 -4.42
C GLN A 25 15.05 -18.24 -4.70
N LYS A 26 16.36 -18.54 -4.75
CA LYS A 26 17.37 -17.56 -5.17
C LYS A 26 17.17 -17.12 -6.61
N ARG A 27 16.91 -18.07 -7.52
CA ARG A 27 16.67 -17.78 -8.95
C ARG A 27 15.42 -16.93 -9.14
N PHE A 28 14.33 -17.28 -8.47
CA PHE A 28 13.09 -16.51 -8.53
C PHE A 28 13.26 -15.09 -7.99
N ALA A 29 13.96 -14.89 -6.87
CA ALA A 29 14.23 -13.56 -6.34
C ALA A 29 15.04 -12.67 -7.32
N VAL A 30 15.99 -13.25 -8.05
CA VAL A 30 16.73 -12.55 -9.12
C VAL A 30 15.79 -12.15 -10.25
N VAL A 31 14.95 -13.07 -10.73
CA VAL A 31 13.95 -12.79 -11.77
C VAL A 31 12.99 -11.68 -11.35
N SER A 32 12.48 -11.71 -10.12
CA SER A 32 11.58 -10.67 -9.60
C SER A 32 12.26 -9.30 -9.52
N ALA A 33 13.52 -9.25 -9.09
CA ALA A 33 14.28 -8.00 -9.06
C ALA A 33 14.56 -7.46 -10.47
N LEU A 34 14.82 -8.34 -11.44
CA LEU A 34 15.01 -8.01 -12.85
C LEU A 34 13.71 -7.47 -13.48
N ALA A 35 12.58 -8.16 -13.27
CA ALA A 35 11.27 -7.72 -13.75
C ALA A 35 10.88 -6.35 -13.17
N ALA A 36 11.23 -6.08 -11.91
CA ALA A 36 10.99 -4.75 -11.33
C ALA A 36 11.83 -3.64 -11.97
N SER A 37 12.97 -3.96 -12.60
CA SER A 37 13.82 -2.96 -13.28
C SER A 37 13.24 -2.48 -14.61
N SER A 38 12.30 -3.22 -15.21
CA SER A 38 11.60 -2.80 -16.42
C SER A 38 10.42 -1.87 -16.14
N LEU A 39 10.00 -1.72 -14.87
CA LEU A 39 8.90 -0.86 -14.48
C LEU A 39 9.43 0.51 -14.02
N PRO A 40 9.23 1.60 -14.81
CA PRO A 40 9.80 2.91 -14.49
C PRO A 40 9.31 3.46 -13.15
N SER A 41 8.06 3.17 -12.77
CA SER A 41 7.48 3.55 -11.49
C SER A 41 8.24 2.97 -10.30
N LEU A 42 8.64 1.70 -10.37
CA LEU A 42 9.44 1.06 -9.32
C LEU A 42 10.86 1.64 -9.27
N VAL A 43 11.47 1.86 -10.43
CA VAL A 43 12.82 2.44 -10.53
C VAL A 43 12.88 3.85 -9.95
N MET A 44 11.90 4.69 -10.27
CA MET A 44 11.77 6.05 -9.74
C MET A 44 11.44 6.04 -8.24
N SER A 45 10.53 5.17 -7.78
CA SER A 45 10.17 5.07 -6.35
C SER A 45 11.35 4.64 -5.46
N ARG A 46 12.30 3.89 -6.02
CA ARG A 46 13.55 3.52 -5.34
C ARG A 46 14.51 4.72 -5.18
N GLY A 47 14.33 5.77 -5.98
CA GLY A 47 15.09 7.02 -5.91
C GLY A 47 16.21 7.14 -6.93
N HIS A 48 16.12 6.44 -8.07
CA HIS A 48 16.95 6.68 -9.25
C HIS A 48 16.43 7.90 -10.03
N LYS A 49 17.34 8.73 -10.56
CA LYS A 49 16.98 9.84 -11.45
C LYS A 49 16.97 9.34 -12.90
N ILE A 50 15.78 9.14 -13.46
CA ILE A 50 15.57 8.58 -14.80
C ILE A 50 14.69 9.45 -15.70
N GLU A 51 14.51 10.73 -15.35
CA GLU A 51 13.60 11.66 -16.05
C GLU A 51 14.02 11.93 -17.51
N ASN A 52 15.33 11.95 -17.77
CA ASN A 52 15.90 12.22 -19.08
C ASN A 52 16.28 10.94 -19.86
N VAL A 53 15.95 9.76 -19.34
CA VAL A 53 16.27 8.48 -19.99
C VAL A 53 15.24 8.19 -21.08
N ALA A 54 15.71 7.78 -22.25
CA ALA A 54 14.84 7.56 -23.42
C ALA A 54 13.78 6.46 -23.21
N GLU A 55 14.17 5.34 -22.60
CA GLU A 55 13.28 4.20 -22.36
C GLU A 55 13.70 3.37 -21.14
N VAL A 56 12.76 2.59 -20.61
CA VAL A 56 12.98 1.61 -19.54
C VAL A 56 12.26 0.32 -19.95
N PRO A 57 12.96 -0.83 -20.12
CA PRO A 57 14.40 -1.06 -19.95
C PRO A 57 15.28 -0.31 -20.96
N LEU A 58 16.40 0.25 -20.50
CA LEU A 58 17.35 0.94 -21.37
C LEU A 58 18.33 -0.06 -22.00
N VAL A 59 18.31 -0.17 -23.34
CA VAL A 59 19.23 -1.01 -24.10
C VAL A 59 20.14 -0.15 -24.99
N VAL A 60 21.44 -0.43 -24.97
CA VAL A 60 22.46 0.27 -25.76
C VAL A 60 23.26 -0.70 -26.60
N GLU A 61 23.87 -0.21 -27.68
CA GLU A 61 24.73 -1.02 -28.55
C GLU A 61 25.98 -1.57 -27.82
N ASP A 62 26.54 -2.66 -28.33
CA ASP A 62 27.74 -3.29 -27.77
C ASP A 62 29.04 -2.50 -28.02
N SER A 63 28.99 -1.44 -28.83
CA SER A 63 30.14 -0.54 -29.09
C SER A 63 30.73 0.04 -27.79
N VAL A 64 29.88 0.20 -26.76
CA VAL A 64 30.28 0.73 -25.45
C VAL A 64 31.35 -0.13 -24.78
N GLN A 65 31.47 -1.41 -25.13
CA GLN A 65 32.51 -2.30 -24.61
C GLN A 65 33.91 -1.96 -25.15
N GLY A 66 33.98 -1.28 -26.29
CA GLY A 66 35.23 -0.85 -26.93
C GLY A 66 35.87 0.38 -26.32
N TYR A 67 35.19 1.08 -25.40
CA TYR A 67 35.75 2.29 -24.79
C TYR A 67 36.96 1.97 -23.92
N GLU A 68 38.05 2.71 -24.17
CA GLU A 68 39.29 2.58 -23.40
C GLU A 68 39.44 3.69 -22.37
N LYS A 69 38.86 4.87 -22.63
CA LYS A 69 39.03 6.07 -21.80
C LYS A 69 37.76 6.40 -21.03
N THR A 70 37.92 6.75 -19.76
CA THR A 70 36.79 7.12 -18.89
C THR A 70 36.05 8.38 -19.38
N LYS A 71 36.74 9.30 -20.07
CA LYS A 71 36.08 10.47 -20.68
C LYS A 71 35.01 10.09 -21.70
N GLU A 72 35.25 9.02 -22.47
CA GLU A 72 34.30 8.51 -23.47
C GLU A 72 33.11 7.85 -22.78
N ALA A 73 33.37 7.03 -21.75
CA ALA A 73 32.31 6.44 -20.93
C ALA A 73 31.41 7.48 -20.24
N VAL A 74 31.98 8.60 -19.76
CA VAL A 74 31.20 9.71 -19.18
C VAL A 74 30.38 10.43 -20.26
N ALA A 75 30.95 10.66 -21.44
CA ALA A 75 30.23 11.25 -22.56
C ALA A 75 29.04 10.36 -22.99
N PHE A 76 29.23 9.05 -23.01
CA PHE A 76 28.17 8.07 -23.23
C PHE A 76 27.04 8.18 -22.20
N LEU A 77 27.36 8.20 -20.90
CA LEU A 77 26.32 8.32 -19.85
C LEU A 77 25.55 9.64 -19.96
N LYS A 78 26.19 10.71 -20.43
CA LYS A 78 25.54 12.00 -20.70
C LYS A 78 24.61 11.91 -21.90
N ALA A 79 25.05 11.28 -22.99
CA ALA A 79 24.25 11.11 -24.20
C ALA A 79 22.98 10.27 -23.95
N VAL A 80 23.07 9.26 -23.07
CA VAL A 80 21.95 8.35 -22.75
C VAL A 80 21.06 8.87 -21.61
N GLY A 81 21.38 10.03 -21.02
CA GLY A 81 20.60 10.62 -19.91
C GLY A 81 20.77 9.91 -18.56
N ALA A 82 21.74 8.99 -18.44
CA ALA A 82 22.01 8.25 -17.20
C ALA A 82 22.96 8.99 -16.24
N ILE A 83 23.58 10.09 -16.68
CA ILE A 83 24.56 10.86 -15.90
C ILE A 83 23.96 11.49 -14.64
N ASP A 84 22.67 11.83 -14.65
CA ASP A 84 21.98 12.44 -13.51
C ASP A 84 21.95 11.52 -12.29
N ASP A 85 21.85 10.21 -12.53
CA ASP A 85 21.88 9.21 -11.46
C ASP A 85 23.30 9.01 -10.89
N VAL A 86 24.34 9.22 -11.71
CA VAL A 86 25.74 9.23 -11.27
C VAL A 86 26.04 10.48 -10.44
N ASN A 87 25.58 11.65 -10.89
CA ASN A 87 25.73 12.91 -10.14
C ASN A 87 25.03 12.83 -8.78
N ARG A 88 23.84 12.22 -8.72
CA ARG A 88 23.15 11.92 -7.44
C ARG A 88 24.03 11.09 -6.49
N VAL A 89 24.83 10.16 -7.00
CA VAL A 89 25.75 9.37 -6.17
C VAL A 89 26.92 10.21 -5.69
N ASN A 90 27.51 11.03 -6.57
CA ASN A 90 28.60 11.96 -6.23
C ASN A 90 28.19 12.91 -5.10
N ASP A 91 27.02 13.55 -5.22
CA ASP A 91 26.49 14.49 -4.23
C ASP A 91 26.20 13.81 -2.88
N SER A 92 25.85 12.52 -2.91
CA SER A 92 25.50 11.76 -1.71
C SER A 92 26.70 11.23 -0.92
N ARG A 93 27.93 11.47 -1.38
CA ARG A 93 29.13 10.93 -0.75
C ARG A 93 29.44 11.69 0.54
N GLU A 94 29.24 11.03 1.68
CA GLU A 94 29.49 11.59 2.99
C GLU A 94 30.32 10.66 3.90
N ILE A 95 30.84 11.22 5.00
CA ILE A 95 31.52 10.42 6.03
C ILE A 95 30.47 9.65 6.83
N ARG A 96 30.66 8.33 6.96
CA ARG A 96 29.77 7.45 7.72
C ARG A 96 29.67 7.90 9.18
N ALA A 97 28.44 8.11 9.65
CA ALA A 97 28.17 8.37 11.05
C ALA A 97 28.58 7.19 11.98
N GLY A 98 28.95 7.51 13.21
CA GLY A 98 29.25 6.52 14.26
C GLY A 98 30.62 5.83 14.18
N ARG A 99 30.75 4.70 14.87
CA ARG A 99 32.02 3.94 15.03
C ARG A 99 32.49 3.24 13.75
N GLY A 100 31.60 3.05 12.78
CA GLY A 100 31.89 2.34 11.54
C GLY A 100 33.01 2.98 10.71
N LYS A 101 33.16 4.31 10.77
CA LYS A 101 34.19 5.05 10.03
C LYS A 101 35.63 4.67 10.42
N MET A 102 35.84 4.21 11.65
CA MET A 102 37.13 3.69 12.14
C MET A 102 37.40 2.25 11.69
N ARG A 103 36.39 1.53 11.17
CA ARG A 103 36.48 0.12 10.78
C ARG A 103 36.42 -0.02 9.25
N ASN A 104 37.33 0.63 8.54
CA ASN A 104 37.48 0.58 7.07
C ASN A 104 36.18 0.85 6.26
N ARG A 105 35.24 1.62 6.82
CA ARG A 105 33.96 1.96 6.21
C ARG A 105 33.69 3.47 6.32
N ARG A 106 34.71 4.26 6.00
CA ARG A 106 34.74 5.72 6.23
C ARG A 106 33.69 6.48 5.41
N TYR A 107 33.47 6.11 4.15
CA TYR A 107 32.51 6.79 3.27
C TYR A 107 31.27 5.94 3.01
N VAL A 108 30.15 6.62 2.78
CA VAL A 108 28.90 6.05 2.26
C VAL A 108 28.45 6.87 1.06
N ALA A 109 27.77 6.21 0.13
CA ALA A 109 27.14 6.84 -1.01
C ALA A 109 25.95 5.99 -1.46
N ARG A 110 25.06 6.59 -2.24
CA ARG A 110 23.91 5.89 -2.86
C ARG A 110 24.40 4.90 -3.92
N ARG A 111 23.53 3.97 -4.31
CA ARG A 111 23.75 3.09 -5.46
C ARG A 111 23.17 3.74 -6.71
N GLY A 112 24.00 3.95 -7.71
CA GLY A 112 23.61 4.51 -9.01
C GLY A 112 23.26 3.42 -10.03
N PRO A 113 23.41 3.73 -11.33
CA PRO A 113 23.07 2.81 -12.41
C PRO A 113 23.95 1.56 -12.37
N MET A 114 23.42 0.46 -12.86
CA MET A 114 24.18 -0.75 -13.14
C MET A 114 24.33 -0.93 -14.65
N LEU A 115 25.54 -1.04 -15.16
CA LEU A 115 25.79 -1.42 -16.55
C LEU A 115 26.03 -2.93 -16.62
N VAL A 116 25.17 -3.63 -17.37
CA VAL A 116 25.27 -5.08 -17.58
C VAL A 116 25.91 -5.35 -18.94
N MET A 117 27.01 -6.09 -18.89
CA MET A 117 27.83 -6.51 -20.02
C MET A 117 27.59 -8.00 -20.32
N PRO A 118 27.75 -8.46 -21.58
CA PRO A 118 27.57 -9.88 -21.91
C PRO A 118 28.69 -10.74 -21.32
N ASP A 119 29.90 -10.19 -21.24
CA ASP A 119 31.12 -10.88 -20.84
C ASP A 119 31.96 -9.98 -19.90
N ASN A 120 33.14 -10.45 -19.47
CA ASN A 120 34.03 -9.72 -18.54
C ASN A 120 34.95 -8.67 -19.22
N LYS A 121 34.84 -8.50 -20.55
CA LYS A 121 35.68 -7.58 -21.34
C LYS A 121 35.12 -6.14 -21.32
N GLY A 122 35.93 -5.17 -21.75
CA GLY A 122 35.45 -3.78 -21.95
C GLY A 122 35.12 -2.99 -20.68
N THR A 123 35.54 -3.46 -19.50
CA THR A 123 35.20 -2.79 -18.22
C THR A 123 36.11 -1.61 -17.89
N ARG A 124 37.26 -1.49 -18.56
CA ARG A 124 38.34 -0.54 -18.19
C ARG A 124 37.87 0.91 -18.12
N ALA A 125 37.15 1.39 -19.13
CA ALA A 125 36.69 2.79 -19.17
C ALA A 125 35.70 3.12 -18.04
N PHE A 126 34.85 2.17 -17.65
CA PHE A 126 33.75 2.38 -16.71
C PHE A 126 34.14 2.20 -15.24
N ARG A 127 35.18 1.42 -14.92
CA ARG A 127 35.55 1.07 -13.53
C ARG A 127 35.89 2.25 -12.63
N ASN A 128 36.32 3.39 -13.19
CA ASN A 128 36.71 4.57 -12.42
C ASN A 128 35.55 5.54 -12.16
N ILE A 129 34.37 5.31 -12.75
CA ILE A 129 33.21 6.19 -12.58
C ILE A 129 32.57 5.89 -11.23
N PHE A 130 32.65 6.84 -10.30
CA PHE A 130 32.04 6.69 -8.97
C PHE A 130 30.52 6.65 -9.07
N GLY A 131 29.91 5.52 -8.68
CA GLY A 131 28.46 5.35 -8.64
C GLY A 131 27.87 4.51 -9.77
N LEU A 132 28.66 4.22 -10.81
CA LEU A 132 28.31 3.22 -11.83
C LEU A 132 28.80 1.84 -11.36
N ASP A 133 27.86 0.90 -11.17
CA ASP A 133 28.21 -0.50 -10.90
C ASP A 133 28.29 -1.28 -12.22
N LEU A 134 29.23 -2.21 -12.31
CA LEU A 134 29.37 -3.13 -13.44
C LEU A 134 28.84 -4.52 -13.07
N ALA A 135 28.19 -5.18 -14.01
CA ALA A 135 27.72 -6.56 -13.86
C ALA A 135 27.91 -7.36 -15.15
N ASN A 136 28.08 -8.67 -15.00
CA ASN A 136 28.05 -9.63 -16.10
C ASN A 136 26.68 -10.34 -16.09
N VAL A 137 26.03 -10.44 -17.24
CA VAL A 137 24.72 -11.08 -17.39
C VAL A 137 24.72 -12.55 -16.94
N ASN A 138 25.83 -13.28 -17.12
CA ASN A 138 25.96 -14.68 -16.72
C ASN A 138 25.97 -14.85 -15.19
N ALA A 139 26.31 -13.80 -14.44
CA ALA A 139 26.51 -13.83 -12.99
C ALA A 139 25.81 -12.66 -12.29
N LEU A 140 24.53 -12.45 -12.59
CA LEU A 140 23.73 -11.41 -11.93
C LEU A 140 23.53 -11.70 -10.44
N ASN A 141 23.97 -10.77 -9.61
CA ASN A 141 23.89 -10.88 -8.16
C ASN A 141 22.68 -10.11 -7.61
N LEU A 142 21.83 -10.82 -6.86
CA LEU A 142 20.66 -10.24 -6.20
C LEU A 142 20.99 -9.04 -5.30
N LEU A 143 22.13 -9.06 -4.60
CA LEU A 143 22.53 -7.96 -3.71
C LEU A 143 22.81 -6.66 -4.48
N HIS A 144 23.18 -6.78 -5.75
CA HIS A 144 23.35 -5.64 -6.63
C HIS A 144 22.05 -5.30 -7.38
N LEU A 145 21.20 -6.27 -7.74
CA LEU A 145 19.90 -5.98 -8.39
C LEU A 145 18.88 -5.36 -7.43
N ALA A 146 18.85 -5.78 -6.17
CA ALA A 146 17.98 -5.25 -5.13
C ALA A 146 18.78 -4.85 -3.88
N PRO A 147 19.63 -3.80 -3.94
CA PRO A 147 20.43 -3.36 -2.81
C PRO A 147 19.53 -2.92 -1.65
N GLY A 148 19.76 -3.50 -0.47
CA GLY A 148 18.92 -3.27 0.72
C GLY A 148 17.60 -4.04 0.72
N GLY A 149 17.38 -4.94 -0.24
CA GLY A 149 16.11 -5.67 -0.40
C GLY A 149 15.03 -4.90 -1.17
N HIS A 150 15.33 -3.68 -1.62
CA HIS A 150 14.43 -2.86 -2.44
C HIS A 150 14.65 -3.15 -3.94
N VAL A 151 13.59 -3.62 -4.60
CA VAL A 151 13.55 -3.89 -6.05
C VAL A 151 13.45 -2.60 -6.88
N GLY A 152 13.64 -2.70 -8.20
CA GLY A 152 13.58 -1.54 -9.10
C GLY A 152 14.89 -0.77 -9.16
N ARG A 153 16.02 -1.46 -9.35
CA ARG A 153 17.29 -0.78 -9.63
C ARG A 153 17.33 -0.32 -11.09
N PHE A 154 17.89 0.86 -11.36
CA PHE A 154 18.14 1.30 -12.73
C PHE A 154 19.30 0.49 -13.35
N ILE A 155 19.01 -0.19 -14.47
CA ILE A 155 19.94 -1.06 -15.19
C ILE A 155 20.05 -0.59 -16.63
N ILE A 156 21.27 -0.44 -17.10
CA ILE A 156 21.66 -0.16 -18.48
C ILE A 156 22.10 -1.49 -19.09
N TRP A 157 21.40 -1.94 -20.12
CA TRP A 157 21.70 -3.20 -20.81
C TRP A 157 22.51 -2.93 -22.06
N THR A 158 23.59 -3.68 -22.24
CA THR A 158 24.19 -3.81 -23.58
C THR A 158 23.39 -4.80 -24.42
N LYS A 159 23.35 -4.61 -25.73
CA LYS A 159 22.55 -5.42 -26.66
C LYS A 159 22.84 -6.92 -26.50
N GLY A 160 24.10 -7.32 -26.57
CA GLY A 160 24.50 -8.72 -26.41
C GLY A 160 24.22 -9.28 -25.01
N ALA A 161 24.14 -8.43 -23.97
CA ALA A 161 23.69 -8.88 -22.65
C ALA A 161 22.18 -9.10 -22.60
N PHE A 162 21.41 -8.22 -23.24
CA PHE A 162 19.95 -8.29 -23.26
C PHE A 162 19.46 -9.53 -24.02
N GLU A 163 20.04 -9.81 -25.19
CA GLU A 163 19.71 -11.00 -26.00
C GLU A 163 20.02 -12.33 -25.27
N LYS A 164 21.04 -12.35 -24.40
CA LYS A 164 21.39 -13.56 -23.62
C LYS A 164 20.40 -13.87 -22.48
N LEU A 165 19.50 -12.95 -22.10
CA LEU A 165 18.61 -13.15 -20.95
C LEU A 165 17.69 -14.36 -21.10
N ASP A 166 17.15 -14.59 -22.30
CA ASP A 166 16.26 -15.72 -22.56
C ASP A 166 16.98 -17.07 -22.43
N SER A 167 18.21 -17.18 -22.94
CA SER A 167 19.04 -18.38 -22.73
C SER A 167 19.38 -18.62 -21.25
N ILE A 168 19.57 -17.54 -20.48
CA ILE A 168 19.99 -17.58 -19.09
C ILE A 168 18.84 -17.90 -18.12
N PHE A 169 17.63 -17.38 -18.36
CA PHE A 169 16.48 -17.52 -17.46
C PHE A 169 15.33 -18.36 -18.03
N GLY A 170 15.31 -18.61 -19.33
CA GLY A 170 14.20 -19.27 -20.01
C GLY A 170 12.97 -18.37 -20.09
N THR A 171 11.88 -18.95 -20.60
CA THR A 171 10.57 -18.29 -20.67
C THR A 171 9.59 -19.02 -19.74
N PHE A 172 8.29 -18.73 -19.85
CA PHE A 172 7.26 -19.46 -19.12
C PHE A 172 7.03 -20.88 -19.67
N THR A 173 7.34 -21.10 -20.95
CA THR A 173 7.11 -22.36 -21.67
C THR A 173 8.39 -23.12 -21.95
N GLU A 174 9.52 -22.41 -22.06
CA GLU A 174 10.82 -23.00 -22.39
C GLU A 174 11.80 -22.91 -21.23
N ALA A 175 12.47 -24.03 -20.94
CA ALA A 175 13.48 -24.10 -19.90
C ALA A 175 14.77 -23.38 -20.30
N SER A 176 15.42 -22.75 -19.34
CA SER A 176 16.69 -22.07 -19.58
C SER A 176 17.81 -23.05 -19.93
N ALA A 177 18.71 -22.64 -20.83
CA ALA A 177 19.90 -23.42 -21.18
C ALA A 177 20.94 -23.43 -20.04
N VAL A 178 21.12 -22.28 -19.37
CA VAL A 178 22.16 -22.13 -18.33
C VAL A 178 21.73 -22.73 -16.99
N LYS A 179 20.46 -22.53 -16.59
CA LYS A 179 19.96 -23.00 -15.29
C LYS A 179 19.15 -24.27 -15.49
N LYS A 180 19.82 -25.44 -15.44
CA LYS A 180 19.17 -26.76 -15.59
C LYS A 180 17.86 -26.86 -14.82
N GLY A 181 16.79 -27.23 -15.53
CA GLY A 181 15.44 -27.44 -15.00
C GLY A 181 14.74 -26.17 -14.48
N PHE A 182 15.22 -24.98 -14.82
CA PHE A 182 14.57 -23.73 -14.45
C PHE A 182 13.72 -23.19 -15.60
N MET A 183 12.46 -22.91 -15.30
CA MET A 183 11.53 -22.13 -16.11
C MET A 183 11.05 -20.95 -15.27
N LEU A 184 10.53 -19.91 -15.91
CA LEU A 184 9.94 -18.80 -15.19
C LEU A 184 8.72 -19.29 -14.39
N PRO A 185 8.58 -18.92 -13.10
CA PRO A 185 7.41 -19.30 -12.33
C PRO A 185 6.13 -18.75 -12.94
N ALA A 186 5.11 -19.60 -13.09
CA ALA A 186 3.83 -19.22 -13.64
C ALA A 186 3.20 -18.07 -12.80
N PRO A 187 2.66 -17.02 -13.44
CA PRO A 187 1.99 -15.96 -12.72
C PRO A 187 0.71 -16.51 -12.07
N MET A 188 0.48 -16.14 -10.80
CA MET A 188 -0.75 -16.52 -10.09
C MET A 188 -2.01 -15.91 -10.73
N LEU A 189 -1.87 -14.73 -11.34
CA LEU A 189 -2.93 -13.99 -12.02
C LEU A 189 -2.44 -13.63 -13.42
N THR A 190 -3.20 -13.97 -14.45
CA THR A 190 -2.90 -13.55 -15.84
C THR A 190 -3.01 -12.04 -16.00
N ASN A 191 -4.06 -11.43 -15.42
CA ASN A 191 -4.26 -9.98 -15.40
C ASN A 191 -4.10 -9.48 -13.95
N THR A 192 -3.07 -8.68 -13.69
CA THR A 192 -2.80 -8.12 -12.36
C THR A 192 -3.60 -6.85 -12.05
N ASP A 193 -4.17 -6.19 -13.07
CA ASP A 193 -5.06 -5.04 -12.89
C ASP A 193 -6.46 -5.47 -12.43
N VAL A 194 -6.55 -5.73 -11.13
CA VAL A 194 -7.80 -6.10 -10.46
C VAL A 194 -8.83 -4.97 -10.47
N THR A 195 -8.39 -3.71 -10.54
CA THR A 195 -9.30 -2.56 -10.59
C THR A 195 -10.07 -2.55 -11.89
N ARG A 196 -9.40 -2.81 -13.03
CA ARG A 196 -10.08 -2.96 -14.32
C ARG A 196 -11.11 -4.10 -14.28
N ILE A 197 -10.77 -5.23 -13.68
CA ILE A 197 -11.70 -6.37 -13.53
C ILE A 197 -12.91 -5.94 -12.68
N MET A 198 -12.71 -5.26 -11.55
CA MET A 198 -13.81 -4.76 -10.70
C MET A 198 -14.70 -3.74 -11.41
N GLN A 199 -14.14 -3.00 -12.37
CA GLN A 199 -14.85 -1.97 -13.13
C GLN A 199 -15.45 -2.47 -14.44
N SER A 200 -15.18 -3.72 -14.82
CA SER A 200 -15.73 -4.34 -16.03
C SER A 200 -17.26 -4.41 -16.00
N GLU A 201 -17.86 -4.35 -17.19
CA GLU A 201 -19.31 -4.36 -17.37
C GLU A 201 -19.90 -5.66 -16.82
N GLU A 202 -19.24 -6.79 -17.07
CA GLU A 202 -19.67 -8.13 -16.68
C GLU A 202 -19.72 -8.28 -15.16
N VAL A 203 -18.69 -7.78 -14.45
CA VAL A 203 -18.66 -7.78 -12.98
C VAL A 203 -19.69 -6.80 -12.44
N ARG A 204 -19.76 -5.58 -12.98
CA ARG A 204 -20.69 -4.54 -12.51
C ARG A 204 -22.15 -4.93 -12.71
N ARG A 205 -22.48 -5.63 -13.79
CA ARG A 205 -23.86 -6.07 -14.13
C ARG A 205 -24.46 -6.98 -13.07
N VAL A 206 -23.64 -7.81 -12.41
CA VAL A 206 -24.10 -8.74 -11.36
C VAL A 206 -23.99 -8.15 -9.94
N LEU A 207 -23.48 -6.92 -9.78
CA LEU A 207 -23.40 -6.28 -8.47
C LEU A 207 -24.79 -5.94 -7.94
N LYS A 208 -24.92 -5.98 -6.61
CA LYS A 208 -26.12 -5.49 -5.94
C LYS A 208 -26.34 -4.00 -6.28
N PRO A 209 -27.55 -3.60 -6.69
CA PRO A 209 -27.82 -2.21 -7.01
C PRO A 209 -27.60 -1.33 -5.79
N LYS A 210 -27.03 -0.15 -6.02
CA LYS A 210 -26.76 0.81 -4.94
C LYS A 210 -28.09 1.30 -4.35
N LYS A 211 -28.36 0.93 -3.10
CA LYS A 211 -29.53 1.42 -2.36
C LYS A 211 -29.40 2.92 -2.06
N LEU A 212 -30.54 3.61 -2.08
CA LEU A 212 -30.61 4.99 -1.61
C LEU A 212 -30.22 5.03 -0.12
N GLN A 213 -29.18 5.79 0.18
CA GLN A 213 -28.68 5.90 1.55
C GLN A 213 -29.59 6.80 2.39
N PRO A 214 -29.75 6.54 3.70
CA PRO A 214 -30.53 7.40 4.57
C PRO A 214 -29.91 8.80 4.62
N LYS A 215 -30.76 9.81 4.82
CA LYS A 215 -30.33 11.21 4.90
C LYS A 215 -29.29 11.38 6.00
N LYS A 216 -28.18 12.06 5.66
CA LYS A 216 -27.10 12.40 6.60
C LYS A 216 -27.66 13.18 7.80
N ALA A 217 -27.03 13.01 8.96
CA ALA A 217 -27.38 13.76 10.15
C ALA A 217 -27.07 15.26 9.96
N SER A 218 -27.92 16.13 10.51
CA SER A 218 -27.67 17.56 10.59
C SER A 218 -26.72 17.92 11.73
N ARG A 219 -26.15 19.12 11.72
CA ARG A 219 -25.42 19.70 12.88
C ARG A 219 -26.26 19.72 14.15
N PHE A 220 -27.59 19.85 14.02
CA PHE A 220 -28.50 19.80 15.17
C PHE A 220 -28.64 18.38 15.73
N THR A 221 -28.60 18.29 17.05
CA THR A 221 -28.77 17.02 17.77
C THR A 221 -30.14 16.42 17.51
N LYS A 222 -30.17 15.11 17.25
CA LYS A 222 -31.43 14.38 17.09
C LYS A 222 -32.10 14.27 18.47
N PRO A 223 -33.41 14.49 18.56
CA PRO A 223 -34.10 14.38 19.83
C PRO A 223 -34.05 12.91 20.30
N SER A 224 -33.69 12.69 21.57
CA SER A 224 -33.59 11.35 22.20
C SER A 224 -34.71 11.09 23.20
N ASN A 225 -35.22 12.12 23.88
CA ASN A 225 -36.28 11.98 24.88
C ASN A 225 -37.69 12.14 24.28
N GLY A 226 -38.48 11.06 24.25
CA GLY A 226 -39.81 11.03 23.65
C GLY A 226 -40.96 11.62 24.48
N ILE A 227 -40.74 11.91 25.76
CA ILE A 227 -41.78 12.41 26.67
C ILE A 227 -41.74 13.95 26.74
N ARG A 228 -40.53 14.50 26.91
CA ARG A 228 -40.30 15.96 27.04
C ARG A 228 -40.09 16.65 25.69
N ASN A 229 -39.44 16.00 24.72
CA ASN A 229 -39.17 16.65 23.42
C ASN A 229 -40.41 16.63 22.52
N ARG A 230 -40.98 17.81 22.24
CA ARG A 230 -42.18 17.98 21.42
C ARG A 230 -42.09 17.30 20.06
N ARG A 231 -40.95 17.40 19.36
CA ARG A 231 -40.78 16.87 18.00
C ARG A 231 -40.76 15.34 17.98
N LEU A 232 -40.08 14.72 18.94
CA LEU A 232 -40.02 13.25 19.01
C LEU A 232 -41.34 12.67 19.48
N ARG A 233 -41.98 13.27 20.48
CA ARG A 233 -43.28 12.82 21.00
C ARG A 233 -44.34 12.77 19.91
N LEU A 234 -44.46 13.82 19.10
CA LEU A 234 -45.40 13.88 17.99
C LEU A 234 -45.02 12.98 16.81
N ARG A 235 -43.73 12.72 16.61
CA ARG A 235 -43.25 11.77 15.59
C ARG A 235 -43.61 10.33 15.96
N LEU A 236 -43.48 9.96 17.24
CA LEU A 236 -43.79 8.61 17.74
C LEU A 236 -45.30 8.38 17.83
N ASN A 237 -46.07 9.37 18.30
CA ASN A 237 -47.52 9.30 18.39
C ASN A 237 -48.18 10.60 17.89
N PRO A 238 -48.65 10.65 16.63
CA PRO A 238 -49.35 11.80 16.08
C PRO A 238 -50.65 12.17 16.82
N PHE A 239 -51.36 11.19 17.40
CA PHE A 239 -52.63 11.40 18.11
C PHE A 239 -52.44 12.17 19.43
N GLN A 240 -51.23 12.21 19.97
CA GLN A 240 -50.90 12.99 21.17
C GLN A 240 -51.31 14.47 21.06
N LYS A 241 -51.32 15.05 19.84
CA LYS A 241 -51.80 16.41 19.60
C LYS A 241 -53.26 16.55 20.03
N LYS A 242 -54.12 15.60 19.63
CA LYS A 242 -55.54 15.56 19.99
C LYS A 242 -55.72 15.28 21.48
N GLU A 243 -55.00 14.32 22.05
CA GLU A 243 -55.05 14.05 23.50
C GLU A 243 -54.71 15.28 24.32
N SER A 244 -53.67 16.03 23.94
CA SER A 244 -53.28 17.24 24.65
C SER A 244 -54.37 18.31 24.59
N THR A 245 -55.06 18.44 23.44
CA THR A 245 -56.19 19.37 23.30
C THR A 245 -57.42 18.93 24.13
N MET A 246 -57.73 17.63 24.15
CA MET A 246 -58.80 17.07 24.99
C MET A 246 -58.48 17.26 26.47
N ALA A 247 -57.25 16.96 26.89
CA ALA A 247 -56.78 17.15 28.26
C ALA A 247 -56.80 18.63 28.68
N LYS A 248 -56.49 19.58 27.78
CA LYS A 248 -56.67 21.02 28.04
C LYS A 248 -58.14 21.37 28.30
N GLY A 249 -59.05 20.87 27.46
CA GLY A 249 -60.50 21.04 27.66
C GLY A 249 -61.01 20.45 28.99
N LEU A 250 -60.44 19.32 29.42
CA LEU A 250 -60.73 18.66 30.69
C LEU A 250 -60.16 19.39 31.92
N ARG A 251 -59.00 20.04 31.79
CA ARG A 251 -58.34 20.81 32.86
C ARG A 251 -58.89 22.22 33.02
N ASN A 252 -59.57 22.75 32.01
CA ASN A 252 -60.22 24.06 32.08
C ASN A 252 -61.20 24.10 33.25
N THR A 253 -61.02 25.04 34.18
CA THR A 253 -61.78 25.16 35.43
C THR A 253 -63.27 25.31 35.16
N LYS A 254 -63.65 26.16 34.19
CA LYS A 254 -65.06 26.36 33.79
C LYS A 254 -65.71 25.04 33.38
N ASN A 255 -65.06 24.28 32.50
CA ASN A 255 -65.56 22.99 32.01
C ASN A 255 -65.58 21.94 33.12
N ARG A 256 -64.54 21.90 33.96
CA ARG A 256 -64.40 20.94 35.06
C ARG A 256 -65.50 21.14 36.11
N ASP A 257 -65.76 22.38 36.50
CA ASP A 257 -66.70 22.69 37.58
C ASP A 257 -68.14 22.47 37.11
N ALA A 258 -68.47 22.87 35.88
CA ALA A 258 -69.75 22.53 35.24
C ALA A 258 -69.95 21.01 35.14
N ARG A 259 -68.93 20.27 34.69
CA ARG A 259 -68.97 18.80 34.62
C ARG A 259 -69.09 18.15 35.99
N ARG A 260 -68.42 18.66 37.03
CA ARG A 260 -68.51 18.14 38.41
C ARG A 260 -69.92 18.33 38.96
N LYS A 261 -70.51 19.52 38.79
CA LYS A 261 -71.92 19.79 39.16
C LYS A 261 -72.86 18.80 38.46
N ALA A 262 -72.77 18.68 37.13
CA ALA A 262 -73.59 17.75 36.36
C ALA A 262 -73.38 16.27 36.76
N LYS A 263 -72.14 15.85 37.01
CA LYS A 263 -71.82 14.48 37.45
C LYS A 263 -72.43 14.18 38.82
N ILE A 264 -72.35 15.10 39.78
CA ILE A 264 -72.97 14.92 41.11
C ILE A 264 -74.47 14.70 40.96
N VAL A 265 -75.16 15.57 40.21
CA VAL A 265 -76.61 15.44 39.96
C VAL A 265 -76.94 14.10 39.29
N ARG A 266 -76.19 13.68 38.28
CA ARG A 266 -76.42 12.41 37.58
C ARG A 266 -76.23 11.21 38.50
N VAL A 267 -75.15 11.20 39.29
CA VAL A 267 -74.83 10.10 40.21
C VAL A 267 -75.81 10.04 41.37
N THR A 268 -76.24 11.18 41.93
CA THR A 268 -77.25 11.21 43.01
C THR A 268 -78.62 10.76 42.51
N LYS A 269 -79.02 11.16 41.28
CA LYS A 269 -80.25 10.67 40.65
C LYS A 269 -80.23 9.15 40.46
N ALA A 270 -79.13 8.60 39.94
CA ALA A 270 -78.96 7.16 39.79
C ALA A 270 -78.95 6.41 41.14
N LYS A 271 -78.27 6.95 42.17
CA LYS A 271 -78.28 6.36 43.52
C LYS A 271 -79.67 6.39 44.17
N LYS A 272 -80.42 7.49 44.01
CA LYS A 272 -81.82 7.58 44.51
C LYS A 272 -82.75 6.61 43.77
N ALA A 273 -82.59 6.45 42.46
CA ALA A 273 -83.32 5.45 41.68
C ALA A 273 -83.01 4.02 42.16
N HIS A 274 -81.75 3.73 42.46
CA HIS A 274 -81.34 2.43 42.98
C HIS A 274 -81.84 2.15 44.41
N ALA A 275 -81.84 3.17 45.28
CA ALA A 275 -82.36 3.07 46.65
C ALA A 275 -83.89 2.96 46.72
N SER A 276 -84.61 3.53 45.74
CA SER A 276 -86.07 3.37 45.62
C SER A 276 -86.46 2.04 44.98
N GLY A 277 -85.60 1.44 44.14
CA GLY A 277 -85.75 0.06 43.66
C GLY A 277 -85.51 -0.99 44.75
N ALA A 278 -84.54 -0.77 45.64
CA ALA A 278 -84.22 -1.69 46.75
C ALA A 278 -85.24 -1.68 47.89
N LYS A 279 -86.14 -0.69 47.96
CA LYS A 279 -87.28 -0.64 48.91
C LYS A 279 -88.56 -1.26 48.37
N LYS A 280 -88.54 -1.79 47.13
CA LYS A 280 -89.68 -2.43 46.45
C LYS A 280 -89.50 -3.94 46.24
N GLN A 281 -88.59 -4.57 46.98
CA GLN A 281 -88.49 -6.02 47.16
C GLN A 281 -88.69 -6.36 48.63
#